data_AF-A0A0F8ZXS0-F1
#
_entry.id   AF-A0A0F8ZXS0-F1
#
_cell.length_a   1.000
_cell.length_b   1.000
_cell.length_c   1.000
_cell.angle_alpha   90.00
_cell.angle_beta   90.00
_cell.angle_gamma   90.00
#
_symmetry.space_group_name_H-M   'P 1'
#
loop_
_entity.id
_entity.type
_entity.pdbx_description
1 polymer ?
#
loop_
_entity_poly.entity_id
_entity_poly.type
_entity_poly.pdbx_seq_one_letter_code
_entity_poly.pdbx_strand_id
1 'polypeptide(L)'
;MEKINNVDLSQLVEESAEKLVAEKRNKAASLVKQELQRIEQLKIDIKKIDKDRKNKQDKLDKAQAKMDKIKNGDWSVLAEPKENQGN
;
A
#
# COMPACT_ATOMS: atom_id res chain seq x y z
N MET A 1 5.30 -41.08 36.65
CA MET A 1 5.86 -40.02 37.50
C MET A 1 5.19 -40.14 38.84
N GLU A 2 5.94 -40.43 39.89
CA GLU A 2 5.40 -40.45 41.26
C GLU A 2 5.10 -39.02 41.71
N LYS A 3 3.96 -38.82 42.39
CA LYS A 3 3.64 -37.52 43.01
C LYS A 3 4.64 -37.26 44.14
N ILE A 4 5.43 -36.21 44.01
CA ILE A 4 6.22 -35.69 45.14
C ILE A 4 5.23 -34.96 46.05
N ASN A 5 4.85 -35.63 47.15
CA ASN A 5 4.02 -35.02 48.18
C ASN A 5 4.85 -33.92 48.90
N ASN A 6 4.25 -32.77 49.18
CA ASN A 6 4.81 -31.58 49.86
C ASN A 6 5.58 -30.52 49.05
N VAL A 7 5.44 -30.46 47.72
CA VAL A 7 5.93 -29.31 46.94
C VAL A 7 4.76 -28.54 46.36
N ASP A 8 4.52 -27.32 46.85
CA ASP A 8 3.57 -26.38 46.26
C ASP A 8 4.30 -25.50 45.24
N LEU A 9 3.97 -25.67 43.96
CA LEU A 9 4.52 -24.91 42.84
C LEU A 9 3.50 -23.94 42.23
N SER A 10 2.33 -23.77 42.87
CA SER A 10 1.22 -22.96 42.33
C SER A 10 1.68 -21.56 41.91
N GLN A 11 2.43 -20.88 42.78
CA GLN A 11 2.96 -19.55 42.51
C GLN A 11 3.94 -19.52 41.32
N LEU A 12 4.84 -20.51 41.23
CA LEU A 12 5.79 -20.59 40.11
C LEU A 12 5.07 -20.83 38.77
N VAL A 13 3.99 -21.62 38.80
CA VAL A 13 3.15 -21.88 37.63
C VAL A 13 2.37 -20.62 37.23
N GLU A 14 1.78 -19.90 38.18
CA GLU A 14 1.07 -18.63 37.91
C GLU A 14 1.99 -17.58 37.32
N GLU A 15 3.15 -17.32 37.93
CA GLU A 15 4.12 -16.34 37.41
C GLU A 15 4.61 -16.71 36.00
N SER A 16 4.82 -18.00 35.73
CA SER A 16 5.22 -18.48 34.41
C SER A 16 4.10 -18.32 33.38
N ALA A 17 2.85 -18.58 33.77
CA ALA A 17 1.68 -18.41 32.92
C ALA A 17 1.46 -16.94 32.57
N GLU A 18 1.56 -16.03 33.54
CA GLU A 18 1.43 -14.59 33.31
C GLU A 18 2.50 -14.05 32.35
N LYS A 19 3.77 -14.45 32.55
CA LYS A 19 4.87 -14.07 31.64
C LYS A 19 4.62 -14.58 30.23
N LEU A 20 4.19 -15.82 30.08
CA LEU A 20 3.87 -16.40 28.77
C LEU A 20 2.72 -15.64 28.09
N VAL A 21 1.65 -15.33 28.83
CA VAL A 21 0.51 -14.56 28.32
C VAL A 21 0.95 -13.16 27.88
N ALA A 22 1.76 -12.47 28.68
CA ALA A 22 2.30 -11.16 28.33
C ALA A 22 3.16 -11.21 27.06
N GLU A 23 4.04 -12.21 26.93
CA GLU A 23 4.87 -12.41 25.74
C GLU A 23 4.02 -12.65 24.49
N LYS A 24 3.00 -13.53 24.58
CA LYS A 24 2.09 -13.79 23.45
C LYS A 24 1.30 -12.55 23.05
N ARG A 25 0.82 -11.77 24.02
CA ARG A 25 0.13 -10.50 23.77
C ARG A 25 1.04 -9.50 23.06
N ASN A 26 2.29 -9.35 23.53
CA ASN A 26 3.27 -8.46 22.91
C ASN A 26 3.60 -8.89 21.47
N LYS A 27 3.77 -10.19 21.24
CA LYS A 27 4.01 -10.72 19.89
C LYS A 27 2.82 -10.47 18.96
N ALA A 28 1.60 -10.72 19.43
CA ALA A 28 0.38 -10.45 18.66
C ALA A 28 0.24 -8.96 18.34
N ALA A 29 0.45 -8.07 19.32
CA ALA A 29 0.41 -6.62 19.12
C ALA A 29 1.46 -6.15 18.10
N SER A 30 2.67 -6.70 18.15
CA SER A 30 3.73 -6.39 17.19
C SER A 30 3.36 -6.78 15.77
N LEU A 31 2.81 -8.00 15.58
CA LEU A 31 2.35 -8.46 14.27
C LEU A 31 1.22 -7.57 13.72
N VAL A 32 0.23 -7.24 14.55
CA VAL A 32 -0.87 -6.35 14.16
C VAL A 32 -0.33 -4.97 13.75
N LYS A 33 0.63 -4.43 14.50
CA LYS A 33 1.26 -3.14 14.16
C LYS A 33 1.99 -3.18 12.81
N GLN A 34 2.73 -4.25 12.52
CA GLN A 34 3.41 -4.43 11.24
C GLN A 34 2.42 -4.49 10.07
N GLU A 35 1.32 -5.22 10.22
CA GLU A 35 0.29 -5.29 9.18
C GLU A 35 -0.42 -3.95 8.97
N LEU A 36 -0.67 -3.18 10.04
CA LEU A 36 -1.22 -1.82 9.92
C LEU A 36 -0.28 -0.89 9.14
N GLN A 37 1.02 -0.93 9.42
CA GLN A 37 2.02 -0.16 8.68
C GLN A 37 2.05 -0.56 7.20
N ARG A 38 1.94 -1.86 6.90
CA ARG A 38 1.83 -2.35 5.52
C ARG A 38 0.58 -1.83 4.82
N ILE A 39 -0.57 -1.82 5.50
CA ILE A 39 -1.82 -1.28 4.96
C ILE A 39 -1.69 0.22 4.66
N GLU A 40 -1.04 0.99 5.54
CA GLU A 40 -0.79 2.42 5.30
C GLU A 40 0.08 2.64 4.05
N GLN A 41 1.13 1.84 3.86
CA GLN A 41 1.97 1.92 2.66
C GLN A 41 1.17 1.58 1.40
N LEU A 42 0.37 0.51 1.43
CA LEU A 42 -0.49 0.13 0.30
C LEU A 42 -1.48 1.25 -0.06
N LYS A 43 -2.01 1.97 0.93
CA LYS A 43 -2.90 3.13 0.68
C LYS A 43 -2.17 4.25 -0.06
N ILE A 44 -0.90 4.50 0.24
CA ILE A 44 -0.07 5.48 -0.49
C ILE A 44 0.14 5.03 -1.94
N ASP A 45 0.48 3.75 -2.13
CA ASP A 45 0.74 3.19 -3.46
C ASP A 45 -0.51 3.22 -4.34
N ILE A 46 -1.69 2.89 -3.79
CA ILE A 46 -2.97 2.97 -4.49
C ILE A 46 -3.24 4.40 -4.99
N LYS A 47 -3.01 5.42 -4.16
CA LYS A 47 -3.20 6.83 -4.56
C LYS A 47 -2.24 7.22 -5.69
N LYS A 48 -1.00 6.74 -5.66
CA LYS A 48 -0.03 6.99 -6.72
C LYS A 48 -0.47 6.34 -8.04
N ILE A 49 -0.90 5.07 -7.99
CA ILE A 49 -1.41 4.33 -9.15
C ILE A 49 -2.64 5.03 -9.74
N ASP A 50 -3.57 5.50 -8.92
CA ASP A 50 -4.76 6.21 -9.41
C ASP A 50 -4.40 7.54 -10.11
N LYS A 51 -3.44 8.29 -9.54
CA LYS A 51 -2.91 9.50 -10.20
C LYS A 51 -2.27 9.17 -11.55
N ASP A 52 -1.46 8.12 -11.62
CA ASP A 52 -0.81 7.70 -12.87
C ASP A 52 -1.82 7.20 -13.90
N ARG A 53 -2.86 6.48 -13.46
CA ARG A 53 -4.00 6.06 -14.30
C ARG A 53 -4.68 7.29 -14.91
N LYS A 54 -5.03 8.29 -14.10
CA LYS A 54 -5.68 9.52 -14.57
C LYS A 54 -4.82 10.25 -15.59
N ASN A 55 -3.52 10.44 -15.30
CA ASN A 55 -2.59 11.07 -16.24
C ASN A 55 -2.48 10.32 -17.58
N LYS A 56 -2.50 8.98 -17.55
CA LYS A 56 -2.49 8.15 -18.76
C LYS A 56 -3.81 8.28 -19.52
N GLN A 57 -4.94 8.28 -18.82
CA GLN A 57 -6.25 8.48 -19.44
C GLN A 57 -6.34 9.83 -20.14
N ASP A 58 -5.91 10.92 -19.48
CA ASP A 58 -5.90 12.26 -20.08
C ASP A 58 -5.05 12.32 -21.36
N LYS A 59 -3.94 11.57 -21.42
CA LYS A 59 -3.10 11.45 -22.62
C LYS A 59 -3.79 10.67 -23.72
N LEU A 60 -4.47 9.58 -23.38
CA LEU A 60 -5.25 8.79 -24.33
C LEU A 60 -6.41 9.60 -24.91
N ASP A 61 -7.13 10.34 -24.09
CA ASP A 61 -8.25 11.19 -24.53
C ASP A 61 -7.76 12.29 -25.48
N LYS A 62 -6.60 12.91 -25.18
CA LYS A 62 -5.95 13.86 -26.11
C LYS A 62 -5.53 13.22 -27.42
N ALA A 63 -4.97 12.01 -27.38
CA ALA A 63 -4.59 11.27 -28.58
C ALA A 63 -5.82 10.90 -29.41
N GLN A 64 -6.90 10.45 -28.77
CA GLN A 64 -8.17 10.13 -29.41
C GLN A 64 -8.78 11.37 -30.07
N ALA A 65 -8.81 12.50 -29.38
CA ALA A 65 -9.29 13.77 -29.95
C ALA A 65 -8.49 14.21 -31.18
N LYS A 66 -7.16 14.01 -31.18
CA LYS A 66 -6.33 14.25 -32.37
C LYS A 66 -6.68 13.31 -33.51
N MET A 67 -6.87 12.02 -33.23
CA MET A 67 -7.27 11.03 -34.22
C MET A 67 -8.63 11.36 -34.84
N ASP A 68 -9.59 11.81 -34.05
CA ASP A 68 -10.92 12.17 -34.54
C ASP A 68 -10.87 13.41 -35.44
N LYS A 69 -10.03 14.41 -35.12
CA LYS A 69 -9.78 15.56 -36.01
C LYS A 69 -9.19 15.13 -37.35
N ILE A 70 -8.20 14.24 -37.34
CA ILE A 70 -7.59 13.70 -38.57
C ILE A 70 -8.64 12.96 -39.42
N LYS A 71 -9.46 12.10 -38.80
CA LYS A 71 -10.56 11.40 -39.49
C LYS A 71 -11.56 12.37 -40.13
N ASN A 72 -11.77 13.52 -39.51
CA ASN A 72 -12.64 14.58 -40.02
C ASN A 72 -11.95 15.50 -41.03
N GLY A 73 -10.73 15.19 -41.47
CA GLY A 73 -9.99 15.92 -42.50
C GLY A 73 -9.19 17.11 -41.99
N ASP A 74 -9.14 17.35 -40.67
CA ASP A 74 -8.27 18.36 -40.06
C ASP A 74 -6.87 17.81 -39.82
N TRP A 75 -6.00 17.96 -40.82
CA TRP A 75 -4.60 17.55 -40.76
C TRP A 75 -3.70 18.55 -40.03
N SER A 76 -4.22 19.70 -39.59
CA SER A 76 -3.42 20.73 -38.91
C SER A 76 -2.80 20.24 -37.59
N VAL A 77 -3.41 19.22 -36.97
CA VAL A 77 -2.91 18.59 -35.74
C VAL A 77 -1.64 17.74 -35.92
N LEU A 78 -1.22 17.50 -37.16
CA LEU A 78 0.04 16.85 -37.52
C LEU A 78 1.19 17.83 -37.71
N ALA A 79 0.92 19.13 -37.77
CA ALA A 79 1.98 20.12 -37.84
C ALA A 79 2.81 20.07 -36.55
N GLU A 80 4.13 20.00 -36.68
CA GLU A 80 5.02 20.10 -35.53
C GLU A 80 4.78 21.44 -34.82
N PRO A 81 4.74 21.46 -33.48
CA PRO A 81 4.68 22.71 -32.75
C PRO A 81 5.91 23.52 -33.17
N LYS A 82 5.70 24.67 -33.83
CA LYS A 82 6.78 25.63 -34.09
C LYS A 82 7.45 25.88 -32.74
N GLU A 83 8.71 25.49 -32.60
CA GLU A 83 9.51 25.91 -31.47
C GLU A 83 9.34 27.42 -31.35
N ASN A 84 8.77 27.86 -30.22
CA ASN A 84 8.86 29.25 -29.85
C ASN A 84 10.36 29.52 -29.67
N GLN A 85 11.00 30.02 -30.73
CA GLN A 85 12.27 30.72 -30.63
C GLN A 85 12.02 31.89 -29.68
N GLY A 86 12.49 31.73 -28.44
CA GLY A 86 12.47 32.79 -27.45
C GLY A 86 13.34 33.94 -27.94
N ASN A 87 12.75 35.14 -27.96
CA ASN A 87 13.47 36.40 -27.79
C ASN A 87 13.27 36.87 -26.36
#